data_AF-A0A816H3A1-F1
#
_entry.id   AF-A0A816H3A1-F1
#
_cell.length_a   1.000
_cell.length_b   1.000
_cell.length_c   1.000
_cell.angle_alpha   90.00
_cell.angle_beta   90.00
_cell.angle_gamma   90.00
#
_symmetry.space_group_name_H-M   'P 1'
#
loop_
_entity.id
_entity.type
_entity.pdbx_description
1 polymer ?
#
loop_
_entity_poly.entity_id
_entity_poly.type
_entity_poly.pdbx_seq_one_letter_code
_entity_poly.pdbx_strand_id
1 'polypeptide(L)'
;MSTDKTEEKSSSANQDDDEMDRLARQMLIEEAKRNKIRAETQGALGWQKPTMVTNRKFLRNTLISNAVHNINKNEQERQQRTKSIMNRKHDDYEPRRKRSRTPPPSSRRRHDKDYTTRDLSSKRIKKDK
;
A
#
# COMPACT_ATOMS: atom_id res chain seq x y z
N MET A 1 -18.95 -48.46 -28.60
CA MET A 1 -19.85 -47.30 -28.56
C MET A 1 -19.78 -46.76 -27.14
N SER A 2 -19.25 -45.55 -27.01
CA SER A 2 -18.90 -44.87 -25.76
C SER A 2 -19.57 -43.51 -25.80
N THR A 3 -20.26 -43.13 -24.72
CA THR A 3 -20.48 -41.79 -24.15
C THR A 3 -21.84 -41.74 -23.47
N ASP A 4 -21.91 -41.95 -22.15
CA ASP A 4 -23.13 -41.69 -21.34
C ASP A 4 -22.78 -41.41 -19.85
N LYS A 5 -21.59 -40.87 -19.55
CA LYS A 5 -21.14 -40.64 -18.16
C LYS A 5 -20.75 -39.19 -17.81
N THR A 6 -20.99 -38.24 -18.71
CA THR A 6 -20.54 -36.85 -18.53
C THR A 6 -21.64 -35.85 -18.17
N GLU A 7 -22.93 -36.23 -18.22
CA GLU A 7 -24.02 -35.25 -18.03
C GLU A 7 -24.43 -35.05 -16.56
N GLU A 8 -24.37 -36.08 -15.71
CA GLU A 8 -24.83 -35.98 -14.31
C GLU A 8 -23.98 -35.03 -13.44
N LYS A 9 -22.72 -34.79 -13.82
CA LYS A 9 -21.82 -33.92 -13.05
C LYS A 9 -22.10 -32.43 -13.24
N SER A 10 -22.85 -32.06 -14.28
CA SER A 10 -23.18 -30.68 -14.60
C SER A 10 -24.50 -30.20 -13.98
N SER A 11 -25.47 -31.10 -13.74
CA SER A 11 -26.73 -30.71 -13.09
C SER A 11 -26.59 -30.53 -11.58
N SER A 12 -25.73 -31.32 -10.92
CA SER A 12 -25.40 -31.18 -9.49
C SER A 12 -24.76 -29.82 -9.19
N ALA A 13 -23.81 -29.35 -10.00
CA ALA A 13 -23.17 -28.05 -9.79
C ALA A 13 -24.14 -26.87 -9.95
N ASN A 14 -25.08 -26.94 -10.91
CA ASN A 14 -26.10 -25.90 -11.08
C ASN A 14 -27.15 -25.92 -9.96
N GLN A 15 -27.51 -27.10 -9.43
CA GLN A 15 -28.41 -27.22 -8.28
C GLN A 15 -27.78 -26.65 -7.00
N ASP A 16 -26.49 -26.91 -6.80
CA ASP A 16 -25.72 -26.35 -5.69
C ASP A 16 -25.62 -24.82 -5.83
N ASP A 17 -25.37 -24.31 -7.03
CA ASP A 17 -25.34 -22.87 -7.30
C ASP A 17 -26.71 -22.21 -7.09
N ASP A 18 -27.80 -22.80 -7.56
CA ASP A 18 -29.16 -22.30 -7.36
C ASP A 18 -29.58 -22.30 -5.87
N GLU A 19 -29.17 -23.32 -5.11
CA GLU A 19 -29.40 -23.40 -3.67
C GLU A 19 -28.57 -22.34 -2.92
N MET A 20 -27.30 -22.15 -3.30
CA MET A 20 -26.45 -21.09 -2.77
C MET A 20 -27.01 -19.70 -3.09
N ASP A 21 -27.56 -19.50 -4.28
CA ASP A 21 -28.18 -18.24 -4.69
C ASP A 21 -29.44 -17.95 -3.86
N ARG A 22 -30.25 -18.99 -3.61
CA ARG A 22 -31.42 -18.90 -2.73
C ARG A 22 -31.02 -18.55 -1.30
N LEU A 23 -30.00 -19.21 -0.75
CA LEU A 23 -29.47 -18.93 0.59
C LEU A 23 -28.89 -17.51 0.68
N ALA A 24 -28.15 -17.06 -0.33
CA ALA A 24 -27.60 -15.72 -0.40
C ALA A 24 -28.70 -14.64 -0.39
N ARG A 25 -29.76 -14.84 -1.20
CA ARG A 25 -30.92 -13.94 -1.21
C ARG A 25 -31.63 -13.90 0.14
N GLN A 26 -31.79 -15.06 0.78
CA GLN A 26 -32.39 -15.13 2.11
C GLN A 26 -31.53 -14.38 3.15
N MET A 27 -30.22 -14.62 3.17
CA MET A 27 -29.28 -13.94 4.06
C MET A 27 -29.30 -12.42 3.87
N LEU A 28 -29.38 -11.92 2.64
CA LEU A 28 -29.51 -10.50 2.34
C LEU A 28 -30.79 -9.89 2.95
N ILE A 29 -31.93 -10.58 2.81
CA ILE A 29 -33.21 -10.12 3.37
C ILE A 29 -33.16 -10.12 4.91
N GLU A 30 -32.59 -11.15 5.51
CA GLU A 30 -32.45 -11.24 6.97
C GLU A 30 -31.55 -10.12 7.52
N GLU A 31 -30.42 -9.86 6.87
CA GLU A 31 -29.52 -8.79 7.28
C GLU A 31 -30.15 -7.40 7.09
N ALA A 32 -30.91 -7.20 6.01
CA ALA A 32 -31.69 -5.97 5.81
C ALA A 32 -32.71 -5.74 6.94
N LYS A 33 -33.41 -6.80 7.39
CA LYS A 33 -34.34 -6.73 8.53
C LYS A 33 -33.61 -6.35 9.82
N ARG A 34 -32.45 -6.96 10.09
CA ARG A 34 -31.61 -6.59 11.26
C ARG A 34 -31.14 -5.14 11.19
N ASN A 35 -30.73 -4.69 10.00
CA ASN A 35 -30.28 -3.33 9.78
C ASN A 35 -31.40 -2.31 9.98
N LYS A 36 -32.63 -2.62 9.56
CA LYS A 36 -33.81 -1.81 9.87
C LYS A 36 -33.98 -1.63 11.38
N ILE A 37 -34.01 -2.73 12.13
CA ILE A 37 -34.15 -2.68 13.60
C ILE A 37 -33.01 -1.88 14.24
N ARG A 38 -31.78 -2.08 13.75
CA ARG A 38 -30.61 -1.34 14.24
C ARG A 38 -30.73 0.15 13.97
N ALA A 39 -31.17 0.55 12.78
CA ALA A 39 -31.39 1.95 12.43
C ALA A 39 -32.55 2.57 13.23
N GLU A 40 -33.60 1.82 13.53
CA GLU A 40 -34.69 2.29 14.40
C GLU A 40 -34.22 2.46 15.86
N THR A 41 -33.38 1.55 16.36
CA THR A 41 -32.90 1.55 17.75
C THR A 41 -31.80 2.58 17.99
N GLN A 42 -30.84 2.69 17.07
CA GLN A 42 -29.60 3.47 17.24
C GLN A 42 -29.48 4.64 16.25
N GLY A 43 -30.38 4.76 15.27
CA GLY A 43 -30.29 5.80 14.24
C GLY A 43 -28.97 5.74 13.47
N ALA A 44 -28.38 6.91 13.26
CA ALA A 44 -27.08 7.05 12.61
C ALA A 44 -25.93 6.33 13.37
N LEU A 45 -26.05 6.16 14.70
CA LEU A 45 -25.03 5.47 15.50
C LEU A 45 -24.98 3.96 15.22
N GLY A 46 -26.04 3.36 14.65
CA GLY A 46 -26.07 1.95 14.29
C GLY A 46 -25.13 1.54 13.16
N TRP A 47 -24.70 2.52 12.37
CA TRP A 47 -23.68 2.36 11.33
C TRP A 47 -22.25 2.55 11.85
N GLN A 48 -22.12 3.09 13.07
CA GLN A 48 -20.81 3.23 13.70
C GLN A 48 -20.31 1.84 14.11
N LYS A 49 -19.04 1.55 13.80
CA LYS A 49 -18.39 0.31 14.24
C LYS A 49 -18.56 0.18 15.76
N PRO A 50 -19.10 -0.93 16.27
CA PRO A 50 -19.34 -1.08 17.70
C PRO A 50 -18.03 -0.91 18.46
N THR A 51 -18.00 0.06 19.37
CA THR A 51 -16.89 0.23 20.29
C THR A 51 -16.97 -0.90 21.31
N MET A 52 -16.22 -1.97 21.05
CA MET A 52 -16.07 -3.09 21.97
C MET A 52 -15.74 -2.54 23.37
N VAL A 53 -16.43 -3.01 24.40
CA VAL A 53 -16.13 -2.66 25.79
C VAL A 53 -14.82 -3.35 26.17
N THR A 54 -13.68 -2.74 25.82
CA THR A 54 -12.36 -3.26 26.16
C THR A 54 -11.96 -2.82 27.56
N ASN A 55 -11.23 -3.67 28.28
CA ASN A 55 -10.67 -3.28 29.58
C ASN A 55 -9.70 -2.09 29.41
N ARG A 56 -9.92 -0.99 30.15
CA ARG A 56 -9.11 0.25 30.10
C ARG A 56 -7.61 -0.03 30.27
N LYS A 57 -7.22 -0.93 31.17
CA LYS A 57 -5.82 -1.29 31.40
C LYS A 57 -5.24 -2.03 30.19
N PHE A 58 -5.99 -2.98 29.65
CA PHE A 58 -5.58 -3.73 28.46
C PHE A 58 -5.39 -2.78 27.27
N LEU A 59 -6.41 -1.97 26.95
CA LEU A 59 -6.34 -1.02 25.83
C LEU A 59 -5.14 -0.07 25.96
N ARG A 60 -4.95 0.53 27.14
CA ARG A 60 -3.82 1.45 27.38
C ARG A 60 -2.49 0.73 27.18
N ASN A 61 -2.32 -0.47 27.73
CA ASN A 61 -1.08 -1.22 27.62
C ASN A 61 -0.81 -1.66 26.17
N THR A 62 -1.85 -2.10 25.45
CA THR A 62 -1.75 -2.47 24.02
C THR A 62 -1.36 -1.27 23.17
N LEU A 63 -2.00 -0.10 23.37
CA LEU A 63 -1.69 1.11 22.61
C LEU A 63 -0.25 1.59 22.89
N ILE A 64 0.17 1.63 24.15
CA ILE A 64 1.53 2.05 24.53
C ILE A 64 2.56 1.05 23.98
N SER A 65 2.33 -0.25 24.14
CA SER A 65 3.25 -1.29 23.64
C SER A 65 3.43 -1.21 22.13
N ASN A 66 2.33 -1.06 21.37
CA ASN A 66 2.38 -0.90 19.92
C ASN A 66 3.05 0.41 19.50
N ALA A 67 2.77 1.52 20.18
CA ALA A 67 3.40 2.80 19.90
C ALA A 67 4.93 2.72 20.10
N VAL A 68 5.38 2.14 21.22
CA VAL A 68 6.80 1.92 21.50
C VAL A 68 7.44 0.99 20.48
N HIS A 69 6.78 -0.13 20.16
CA HIS A 69 7.26 -1.07 19.15
C HIS A 69 7.45 -0.40 17.78
N ASN A 70 6.48 0.43 17.35
CA ASN A 70 6.54 1.13 16.08
C ASN A 70 7.65 2.21 16.06
N ILE A 71 7.84 2.93 17.16
CA ILE A 71 8.95 3.89 17.29
C ILE A 71 10.29 3.17 17.16
N ASN A 72 10.46 2.06 17.87
CA ASN A 72 11.70 1.28 17.84
C ASN A 72 11.96 0.69 16.44
N LYS A 73 10.92 0.19 15.77
CA LYS A 73 11.01 -0.33 14.40
C LYS A 73 11.44 0.77 13.42
N ASN A 74 10.83 1.95 13.50
CA ASN A 74 11.19 3.08 12.64
C ASN A 74 12.62 3.55 12.90
N GLU A 75 13.06 3.56 14.17
CA GLU A 75 14.42 3.94 14.54
C GLU A 75 15.45 2.92 14.02
N GLN A 76 15.16 1.62 14.13
CA GLN A 76 16.00 0.57 13.53
C GLN A 76 16.08 0.72 12.01
N GLU A 77 14.97 1.01 11.32
CA GLU A 77 14.97 1.24 9.87
C GLU A 77 15.81 2.48 9.49
N ARG A 78 15.71 3.57 10.26
CA ARG A 78 16.56 4.77 10.07
C ARG A 78 18.03 4.46 10.28
N GLN A 79 18.38 3.67 11.29
CA GLN A 79 19.75 3.24 11.55
C GLN A 79 20.29 2.32 10.43
N GLN A 80 19.47 1.45 9.87
CA GLN A 80 19.86 0.63 8.72
C GLN A 80 20.07 1.49 7.46
N ARG A 81 19.19 2.45 7.20
CA ARG A 81 19.34 3.40 6.08
C ARG A 81 20.61 4.22 6.21
N THR A 82 20.89 4.80 7.37
CA THR A 82 22.12 5.58 7.61
C THR A 82 23.38 4.73 7.48
N LYS A 83 23.40 3.50 8.02
CA LYS A 83 24.52 2.55 7.81
C LYS A 83 24.72 2.23 6.33
N SER A 84 23.64 2.00 5.58
CA SER A 84 23.74 1.72 4.13
C SER A 84 24.31 2.90 3.34
N ILE A 85 23.97 4.14 3.72
CA ILE A 85 24.50 5.36 3.10
C ILE A 85 25.98 5.54 3.43
N MET A 86 26.38 5.29 4.68
CA MET A 86 27.79 5.36 5.09
C MET A 86 28.65 4.30 4.39
N ASN A 87 28.15 3.08 4.24
CA ASN A 87 28.85 2.02 3.51
C ASN A 87 29.07 2.38 2.03
N ARG A 88 28.05 2.90 1.34
CA ARG A 88 28.20 3.36 -0.06
C ARG A 88 29.27 4.45 -0.21
N LYS A 89 29.33 5.40 0.73
CA LYS A 89 30.35 6.47 0.71
C LYS A 89 31.76 5.95 0.98
N HIS A 90 31.91 4.87 1.76
CA HIS A 90 33.20 4.25 1.99
C HIS A 90 33.73 3.55 0.74
N ASP A 91 32.86 2.89 -0.04
CA ASP A 91 33.23 2.26 -1.32
C ASP A 91 33.69 3.30 -2.37
N ASP A 92 33.18 4.53 -2.31
CA ASP A 92 33.60 5.65 -3.17
C ASP A 92 34.93 6.28 -2.73
N TYR A 93 35.34 6.12 -1.46
CA TYR A 93 36.55 6.70 -0.88
C TYR A 93 37.71 5.71 -0.73
N GLU A 94 37.47 4.41 -0.96
CA GLU A 94 38.56 3.46 -1.16
C GLU A 94 39.38 3.91 -2.37
N PRO A 95 40.67 4.28 -2.20
CA PRO A 95 41.50 4.64 -3.32
C PRO A 95 41.67 3.38 -4.14
N ARG A 96 40.87 3.26 -5.22
CA ARG A 96 41.05 2.26 -6.27
C ARG A 96 42.55 2.23 -6.54
N ARG A 97 43.24 1.18 -6.07
CA ARG A 97 44.67 0.96 -6.33
C ARG A 97 44.80 0.72 -7.84
N LYS A 98 44.79 1.80 -8.60
CA LYS A 98 44.93 1.80 -10.05
C LYS A 98 46.38 1.46 -10.32
N ARG A 99 46.58 0.23 -10.79
CA ARG A 99 47.78 -0.18 -11.52
C ARG A 99 48.17 0.93 -12.51
N SER A 100 49.31 1.55 -12.22
CA SER A 100 50.30 2.12 -13.14
C SER A 100 49.81 2.72 -14.48
N ARG A 101 49.83 4.06 -14.51
CA ARG A 101 50.40 4.94 -15.55
C ARG A 101 50.23 4.52 -17.03
N THR A 102 49.16 4.99 -17.66
CA THR A 102 49.20 5.47 -19.06
C THR A 102 48.20 6.64 -19.22
N PRO A 103 48.60 7.79 -19.76
CA PRO A 103 47.68 8.91 -20.02
C PRO A 103 46.83 8.63 -21.29
N PRO A 104 45.53 8.99 -21.31
CA PRO A 104 44.73 8.86 -22.52
C PRO A 104 45.15 9.93 -23.55
N PRO A 105 45.25 9.60 -24.85
CA PRO A 105 45.68 10.55 -25.86
C PRO A 105 44.56 11.57 -26.14
N SER A 106 44.97 12.83 -26.21
CA SER A 106 44.13 13.99 -26.50
C SER A 106 43.45 13.89 -27.87
N SER A 107 42.14 14.13 -27.94
CA SER A 107 41.57 14.69 -29.17
C SER A 107 40.36 15.61 -28.90
N ARG A 108 40.66 16.90 -29.12
CA ARG A 108 39.84 17.91 -29.80
C ARG A 108 38.51 18.34 -29.16
N ARG A 109 38.63 19.50 -28.51
CA ARG A 109 37.65 20.60 -28.44
C ARG A 109 36.60 20.54 -29.56
N ARG A 110 35.31 20.57 -29.17
CA ARG A 110 34.29 21.27 -29.95
C ARG A 110 33.55 22.23 -29.02
N HIS A 111 33.71 23.48 -29.38
CA HIS A 111 33.03 24.64 -28.84
C HIS A 111 31.81 24.82 -29.72
N ASP A 112 30.61 24.61 -29.16
CA ASP A 112 29.39 25.16 -29.74
C ASP A 112 28.62 25.85 -28.61
N LYS A 113 28.80 27.17 -28.58
CA LYS A 113 27.85 28.10 -27.97
C LYS A 113 26.76 28.29 -29.01
N ASP A 114 25.52 28.02 -28.67
CA ASP A 114 24.40 28.59 -29.41
C ASP A 114 23.26 29.01 -28.47
N TYR A 115 22.57 30.02 -28.98
CA TYR A 115 21.88 31.08 -28.28
C TYR A 115 20.47 30.69 -27.79
N THR A 116 20.09 31.31 -26.67
CA THR A 116 18.74 31.85 -26.40
C THR A 116 17.51 31.07 -26.86
N THR A 117 16.77 30.50 -25.90
CA THR A 117 15.31 30.58 -25.91
C THR A 117 14.80 30.99 -24.54
N ARG A 118 14.49 32.28 -24.44
CA ARG A 118 13.66 32.87 -23.41
C ARG A 118 12.22 32.73 -23.89
N ASP A 119 11.44 31.86 -23.26
CA ASP A 119 9.98 31.84 -23.41
C ASP A 119 9.38 31.51 -22.02
N LEU A 120 9.26 32.54 -21.18
CA LEU A 120 8.01 33.22 -20.83
C LEU A 120 6.99 32.33 -20.09
N SER A 121 6.60 32.86 -18.94
CA SER A 121 5.20 32.91 -18.52
C SER A 121 4.51 31.59 -18.17
N SER A 122 4.51 31.27 -16.87
CA SER A 122 3.27 30.83 -16.20
C SER A 122 3.31 31.22 -14.73
N LYS A 123 2.89 32.46 -14.45
CA LYS A 123 2.46 32.90 -13.12
C LYS A 123 1.21 32.08 -12.74
N ARG A 124 1.34 31.12 -11.82
CA ARG A 124 0.17 30.54 -11.15
C ARG A 124 -0.25 31.45 -10.01
N ILE A 125 -1.46 31.97 -10.16
CA ILE A 125 -2.18 32.90 -9.29
C ILE A 125 -2.37 32.26 -7.91
N LYS A 126 -2.02 33.00 -6.85
CA LYS A 126 -2.42 32.71 -5.47
C LYS A 126 -3.89 33.12 -5.32
N LYS A 127 -4.74 32.19 -4.89
CA LYS A 127 -6.14 32.40 -4.55
C LYS A 127 -6.22 32.60 -3.04
N ASP A 128 -6.61 33.79 -2.59
CA ASP A 128 -7.01 34.04 -1.20
C ASP A 128 -8.13 35.09 -1.15
N LYS A 129 -9.07 34.82 -0.23
CA LYS A 129 -10.32 35.51 0.17
C LYS A 129 -11.55 35.32 -0.69
#